data_AF-A0A7X0U827-F1
#
_entry.id   AF-A0A7X0U827-F1
#
_cell.length_a   1.000
_cell.length_b   1.000
_cell.length_c   1.000
_cell.angle_alpha   90.00
_cell.angle_beta   90.00
_cell.angle_gamma   90.00
#
_symmetry.space_group_name_H-M   'P 1'
#
loop_
_entity.id
_entity.type
_entity.pdbx_description
1 polymer ?
#
loop_
_entity_poly.entity_id
_entity_poly.type
_entity_poly.pdbx_seq_one_letter_code
_entity_poly.pdbx_strand_id
1 'polypeptide(L)'
;MRSKLGSAVFAEVKLTGASFREAHTLGLAFHDSLLVGADLRGMSFRKQTIGQLDLSDADLGGCDFRDAVFEGGSLRDANLKNARFDGADLREVDLSGLRIAHLAQFFKGAVISQDQAAALASELGVRVM
;
A
#
# COMPACT_ATOMS: atom_id res chain seq x y z
N MET A 1 -14.22 16.98 15.25
CA MET A 1 -15.29 16.66 14.28
C MET A 1 -14.73 15.61 13.33
N ARG A 2 -15.44 14.49 13.09
CA ARG A 2 -15.04 13.51 12.06
C ARG A 2 -15.52 14.01 10.70
N SER A 3 -14.61 14.18 9.75
CA SER A 3 -14.98 14.51 8.37
C SER A 3 -15.60 13.28 7.70
N LYS A 4 -16.65 13.50 6.90
CA LYS A 4 -17.22 12.48 6.02
C LYS A 4 -16.68 12.76 4.61
N LEU A 5 -15.88 11.85 4.10
CA LEU A 5 -15.35 11.87 2.73
C LEU A 5 -15.90 10.66 1.99
N GLY A 6 -17.23 10.62 1.84
CA GLY A 6 -17.91 9.56 1.11
C GLY A 6 -17.78 9.80 -0.40
N SER A 7 -17.33 8.79 -1.14
CA SER A 7 -17.21 8.82 -2.61
C SER A 7 -16.33 9.95 -3.17
N ALA A 8 -15.43 10.53 -2.37
CA ALA A 8 -14.49 11.51 -2.86
C ALA A 8 -13.43 10.83 -3.73
N VAL A 9 -13.04 11.49 -4.82
CA VAL A 9 -11.95 11.04 -5.70
C VAL A 9 -10.87 12.09 -5.67
N PHE A 10 -9.67 11.66 -5.30
CA PHE A 10 -8.46 12.45 -5.39
C PHE A 10 -7.63 11.89 -6.56
N ALA A 11 -7.39 12.70 -7.57
CA ALA A 11 -6.63 12.32 -8.75
C ALA A 11 -5.54 13.35 -9.00
N GLU A 12 -4.30 12.91 -9.24
CA GLU A 12 -3.17 13.79 -9.57
C GLU A 12 -2.88 14.86 -8.51
N VAL A 13 -3.09 14.53 -7.22
CA VAL A 13 -2.89 15.48 -6.11
C VAL A 13 -1.70 15.11 -5.23
N LYS A 14 -1.14 16.14 -4.59
CA LYS A 14 -0.13 16.00 -3.54
C LYS A 14 -0.78 16.11 -2.16
N LEU A 15 -0.76 15.01 -1.43
CA LEU A 15 -1.31 14.82 -0.09
C LEU A 15 -0.21 14.31 0.87
N THR A 16 1.04 14.70 0.63
CA THR A 16 2.18 14.36 1.48
C THR A 16 1.91 14.74 2.94
N GLY A 17 2.05 13.79 3.85
CA GLY A 17 1.80 13.98 5.28
C GLY A 17 0.33 14.21 5.65
N ALA A 18 -0.62 14.08 4.71
CA ALA A 18 -2.03 14.26 4.99
C ALA A 18 -2.52 13.19 5.99
N SER A 19 -3.43 13.56 6.89
CA SER A 19 -4.03 12.62 7.83
C SER A 19 -5.50 12.38 7.47
N PHE A 20 -5.82 11.11 7.24
CA PHE A 20 -7.19 10.61 7.04
C PHE A 20 -7.70 9.88 8.28
N ARG A 21 -7.01 10.02 9.41
CA ARG A 21 -7.36 9.38 10.67
C ARG A 21 -8.78 9.79 11.08
N GLU A 22 -9.60 8.80 11.42
CA GLU A 22 -11.00 8.97 11.83
C GLU A 22 -11.96 9.54 10.77
N ALA A 23 -11.52 9.71 9.52
CA ALA A 23 -12.41 10.06 8.42
C ALA A 23 -13.32 8.86 8.10
N HIS A 24 -14.59 9.13 7.81
CA HIS A 24 -15.46 8.13 7.20
C HIS A 24 -15.21 8.15 5.69
N THR A 25 -14.49 7.15 5.20
CA THR A 25 -13.92 7.11 3.84
C THR A 25 -14.59 6.08 2.93
N LEU A 26 -15.87 5.76 3.16
CA LEU A 26 -16.56 4.79 2.31
C LEU A 26 -16.61 5.31 0.86
N GLY A 27 -16.02 4.56 -0.07
CA GLY A 27 -15.94 4.94 -1.48
C GLY A 27 -14.88 6.00 -1.80
N LEU A 28 -14.01 6.35 -0.84
CA LEU A 28 -12.84 7.18 -1.11
C LEU A 28 -11.89 6.46 -2.07
N ALA A 29 -11.41 7.17 -3.08
CA ALA A 29 -10.43 6.66 -4.03
C ALA A 29 -9.31 7.68 -4.26
N PHE A 30 -8.10 7.17 -4.45
CA PHE A 30 -6.93 7.93 -4.87
C PHE A 30 -6.40 7.35 -6.17
N HIS A 31 -6.04 8.20 -7.11
CA HIS A 31 -5.42 7.82 -8.37
C HIS A 31 -4.24 8.75 -8.62
N ASP A 32 -3.10 8.20 -9.04
CA ASP A 32 -1.94 8.98 -9.50
C ASP A 32 -1.52 10.09 -8.51
N SER A 33 -1.56 9.79 -7.22
CA SER A 33 -1.43 10.78 -6.14
C SER A 33 -0.23 10.52 -5.25
N LEU A 34 0.37 11.61 -4.74
CA LEU A 34 1.48 11.56 -3.80
C LEU A 34 0.96 11.56 -2.37
N LEU A 35 1.05 10.42 -1.70
CA LEU A 35 0.61 10.19 -0.32
C LEU A 35 1.80 9.88 0.60
N VAL A 36 2.99 10.38 0.22
CA VAL A 36 4.24 10.17 0.98
C VAL A 36 4.05 10.60 2.44
N GLY A 37 4.32 9.72 3.38
CA GLY A 37 4.17 10.00 4.82
C GLY A 37 2.72 10.23 5.28
N ALA A 38 1.71 9.94 4.46
CA ALA A 38 0.31 10.12 4.84
C ALA A 38 -0.12 9.11 5.92
N ASP A 39 -1.06 9.51 6.78
CA ASP A 39 -1.68 8.63 7.76
C ASP A 39 -3.03 8.12 7.21
N LEU A 40 -3.04 6.88 6.77
CA LEU A 40 -4.18 6.19 6.15
C LEU A 40 -4.64 5.00 7.00
N ARG A 41 -4.23 4.90 8.26
CA ARG A 41 -4.46 3.73 9.12
C ARG A 41 -5.91 3.27 9.15
N GLY A 42 -6.11 1.97 9.00
CA GLY A 42 -7.41 1.31 9.08
C GLY A 42 -8.33 1.55 7.89
N MET A 43 -7.85 2.21 6.82
CA MET A 43 -8.63 2.41 5.61
C MET A 43 -8.81 1.10 4.84
N SER A 44 -9.91 1.02 4.09
CA SER A 44 -10.21 -0.14 3.24
C SER A 44 -10.02 0.22 1.78
N PHE A 45 -9.12 -0.51 1.13
CA PHE A 45 -8.88 -0.53 -0.32
C PHE A 45 -9.30 -1.87 -0.95
N ARG A 46 -10.07 -2.66 -0.19
CA ARG A 46 -10.49 -4.01 -0.60
C ARG A 46 -11.16 -4.00 -1.98
N LYS A 47 -10.68 -4.87 -2.88
CA LYS A 47 -11.16 -5.01 -4.26
C LYS A 47 -11.05 -3.76 -5.13
N GLN A 48 -10.22 -2.79 -4.76
CA GLN A 48 -9.99 -1.60 -5.58
C GLN A 48 -8.84 -1.84 -6.56
N THR A 49 -8.93 -1.18 -7.72
CA THR A 49 -7.77 -0.92 -8.58
C THR A 49 -7.10 0.35 -8.09
N ILE A 50 -5.80 0.28 -7.79
CA ILE A 50 -5.00 1.36 -7.22
C ILE A 50 -3.94 1.75 -8.25
N GLY A 51 -4.11 2.91 -8.88
CA GLY A 51 -3.19 3.43 -9.89
C GLY A 51 -2.14 4.37 -9.28
N GLN A 52 -0.87 4.07 -9.54
CA GLN A 52 0.31 4.94 -9.33
C GLN A 52 0.28 5.78 -8.02
N LEU A 53 -0.04 5.15 -6.89
CA LEU A 53 0.05 5.84 -5.60
C LEU A 53 1.46 5.78 -5.04
N ASP A 54 2.03 6.93 -4.72
CA ASP A 54 3.25 6.98 -3.92
C ASP A 54 2.88 7.00 -2.43
N LEU A 55 2.92 5.82 -1.81
CA LEU A 55 2.67 5.60 -0.38
C LEU A 55 3.98 5.42 0.39
N SER A 56 5.10 5.93 -0.15
CA SER A 56 6.39 5.86 0.53
C SER A 56 6.29 6.51 1.92
N ASP A 57 6.88 5.89 2.94
CA ASP A 57 6.85 6.37 4.33
C ASP A 57 5.45 6.49 4.97
N ALA A 58 4.37 6.07 4.29
CA ALA A 58 3.00 6.22 4.79
C ALA A 58 2.70 5.27 5.97
N ASP A 59 1.79 5.69 6.86
CA ASP A 59 1.24 4.83 7.90
C ASP A 59 -0.03 4.13 7.39
N LEU A 60 0.13 2.86 6.99
CA LEU A 60 -0.91 1.99 6.47
C LEU A 60 -1.34 0.93 7.50
N GLY A 61 -1.06 1.17 8.78
CA GLY A 61 -1.35 0.21 9.84
C GLY A 61 -2.82 -0.18 9.88
N GLY A 62 -3.10 -1.48 9.80
CA GLY A 62 -4.45 -2.04 9.82
C GLY A 62 -5.27 -1.84 8.55
N CYS A 63 -4.69 -1.35 7.46
CA CYS A 63 -5.39 -1.20 6.19
C CYS A 63 -5.81 -2.56 5.59
N ASP A 64 -6.94 -2.56 4.88
CA ASP A 64 -7.45 -3.73 4.16
C ASP A 64 -7.21 -3.59 2.66
N PHE A 65 -6.19 -4.26 2.13
CA PHE A 65 -5.85 -4.35 0.72
C PHE A 65 -6.26 -5.69 0.09
N ARG A 66 -7.13 -6.48 0.74
CA ARG A 66 -7.51 -7.79 0.20
C ARG A 66 -8.12 -7.68 -1.19
N ASP A 67 -7.73 -8.59 -2.06
CA ASP A 67 -8.19 -8.62 -3.46
C ASP A 67 -7.95 -7.29 -4.23
N ALA A 68 -7.10 -6.39 -3.75
CA ALA A 68 -6.78 -5.14 -4.43
C ALA A 68 -5.78 -5.39 -5.57
N VAL A 69 -5.85 -4.58 -6.62
CA VAL A 69 -4.95 -4.66 -7.77
C VAL A 69 -4.17 -3.35 -7.87
N PHE A 70 -2.85 -3.40 -7.72
CA PHE A 70 -1.99 -2.25 -7.91
C PHE A 70 -1.46 -2.21 -9.34
N GLU A 71 -1.71 -1.12 -10.05
CA GLU A 71 -1.20 -0.82 -11.40
C GLU A 71 -0.02 0.16 -11.29
N GLY A 72 0.91 -0.16 -10.39
CA GLY A 72 2.09 0.64 -10.05
C GLY A 72 2.05 1.30 -8.67
N GLY A 73 2.99 2.22 -8.45
CA GLY A 73 3.15 2.96 -7.20
C GLY A 73 4.28 2.45 -6.31
N SER A 74 4.34 2.96 -5.08
CA SER A 74 5.41 2.66 -4.12
C SER A 74 4.83 2.42 -2.73
N LEU A 75 5.30 1.36 -2.08
CA LEU A 75 5.13 1.09 -0.65
C LEU A 75 6.45 1.20 0.12
N ARG A 76 7.45 1.88 -0.46
CA ARG A 76 8.79 1.97 0.12
C ARG A 76 8.75 2.53 1.54
N ASP A 77 9.38 1.81 2.47
CA ASP A 77 9.47 2.20 3.89
C ASP A 77 8.12 2.43 4.60
N ALA A 78 7.00 2.02 4.01
CA ALA A 78 5.67 2.19 4.61
C ALA A 78 5.48 1.34 5.87
N ASN A 79 4.73 1.85 6.85
CA ASN A 79 4.32 1.07 8.00
C ASN A 79 3.10 0.22 7.68
N LEU A 80 3.31 -1.10 7.54
CA LEU A 80 2.29 -2.08 7.15
C LEU A 80 1.74 -2.90 8.32
N LYS A 81 1.98 -2.48 9.57
CA LYS A 81 1.60 -3.26 10.76
C LYS A 81 0.11 -3.60 10.75
N ASN A 82 -0.21 -4.90 10.79
CA ASN A 82 -1.58 -5.44 10.75
C ASN A 82 -2.35 -5.15 9.45
N ALA A 83 -1.70 -4.66 8.40
CA ALA A 83 -2.33 -4.54 7.09
C ALA A 83 -2.60 -5.94 6.52
N ARG A 84 -3.59 -6.04 5.62
CA ARG A 84 -4.02 -7.30 5.01
C ARG A 84 -3.90 -7.24 3.50
N PHE A 85 -3.15 -8.16 2.91
CA PHE A 85 -2.94 -8.26 1.47
C PHE A 85 -3.41 -9.60 0.88
N ASP A 86 -4.29 -10.34 1.56
CA ASP A 86 -4.78 -11.63 1.05
C ASP A 86 -5.38 -11.44 -0.37
N GLY A 87 -4.81 -12.08 -1.39
CA GLY A 87 -5.26 -11.99 -2.78
C GLY A 87 -4.91 -10.69 -3.50
N ALA A 88 -4.11 -9.80 -2.90
CA ALA A 88 -3.70 -8.55 -3.53
C ALA A 88 -2.67 -8.81 -4.64
N ASP A 89 -2.78 -8.09 -5.75
CA ASP A 89 -1.78 -8.08 -6.82
C ASP A 89 -0.86 -6.85 -6.65
N LEU A 90 0.42 -7.12 -6.37
CA LEU A 90 1.44 -6.12 -6.07
C LEU A 90 2.58 -6.13 -7.10
N ARG A 91 2.43 -6.86 -8.22
CA ARG A 91 3.53 -7.12 -9.18
C ARG A 91 4.22 -5.87 -9.72
N GLU A 92 3.52 -4.74 -9.76
CA GLU A 92 4.03 -3.46 -10.29
C GLU A 92 4.41 -2.44 -9.20
N VAL A 93 4.35 -2.81 -7.91
CA VAL A 93 4.61 -1.89 -6.79
C VAL A 93 6.08 -1.87 -6.42
N ASP A 94 6.67 -0.71 -6.14
CA ASP A 94 7.97 -0.66 -5.48
C ASP A 94 7.84 -1.11 -4.01
N LEU A 95 8.40 -2.29 -3.71
CA LEU A 95 8.43 -2.88 -2.36
C LEU A 95 9.79 -2.70 -1.67
N SER A 96 10.70 -1.91 -2.24
CA SER A 96 12.02 -1.67 -1.65
C SER A 96 11.91 -1.09 -0.22
N GLY A 97 12.92 -1.33 0.61
CA GLY A 97 12.92 -0.88 2.02
C GLY A 97 11.99 -1.66 2.95
N LEU A 98 11.04 -2.45 2.41
CA LEU A 98 10.24 -3.35 3.22
C LEU A 98 11.06 -4.56 3.65
N ARG A 99 11.16 -4.77 4.96
CA ARG A 99 11.87 -5.93 5.51
C ARG A 99 11.08 -7.20 5.29
N ILE A 100 11.75 -8.27 4.87
CA ILE A 100 11.13 -9.59 4.68
C ILE A 100 10.31 -10.10 5.87
N ALA A 101 10.73 -9.76 7.10
CA ALA A 101 10.02 -10.12 8.34
C ALA A 101 8.61 -9.51 8.44
N HIS A 102 8.39 -8.34 7.83
CA HIS A 102 7.07 -7.70 7.74
C HIS A 102 6.22 -8.36 6.65
N LEU A 103 6.83 -8.67 5.50
CA LEU A 103 6.14 -9.30 4.38
C LEU A 103 5.58 -10.67 4.77
N ALA A 104 6.37 -11.50 5.46
CA ALA A 104 5.94 -12.81 5.91
C ALA A 104 4.65 -12.79 6.76
N GLN A 105 4.40 -11.69 7.48
CA GLN A 105 3.23 -11.55 8.35
C GLN A 105 2.01 -10.99 7.61
N PHE A 106 2.21 -10.00 6.73
CA PHE A 106 1.10 -9.20 6.19
C PHE A 106 0.78 -9.51 4.70
N PHE A 107 1.74 -10.09 3.96
CA PHE A 107 1.64 -10.34 2.50
C PHE A 107 1.22 -11.77 2.17
N LYS A 108 0.72 -12.52 3.15
CA LYS A 108 0.26 -13.88 2.91
C LYS A 108 -0.84 -13.90 1.85
N GLY A 109 -0.58 -14.60 0.75
CA GLY A 109 -1.52 -14.71 -0.38
C GLY A 109 -1.51 -13.52 -1.34
N ALA A 110 -0.61 -12.55 -1.15
CA ALA A 110 -0.37 -11.52 -2.17
C ALA A 110 0.47 -12.09 -3.32
N VAL A 111 0.30 -11.52 -4.50
CA VAL A 111 1.07 -11.84 -5.71
C VAL A 111 2.14 -10.77 -5.90
N ILE A 112 3.39 -11.18 -6.03
CA ILE A 112 4.55 -10.33 -6.32
C ILE A 112 5.23 -10.80 -7.61
N SER A 113 5.99 -9.91 -8.26
CA SER A 113 6.74 -10.21 -9.48
C SER A 113 8.02 -10.99 -9.17
N GLN A 114 8.63 -11.56 -10.23
CA GLN A 114 9.90 -12.27 -10.12
C GLN A 114 11.02 -11.35 -9.61
N ASP A 115 11.04 -10.09 -10.07
CA ASP A 115 12.05 -9.11 -9.67
C ASP A 115 11.92 -8.75 -8.18
N GLN A 116 10.68 -8.58 -7.70
CA GLN A 116 10.41 -8.39 -6.27
C GLN A 116 10.87 -9.60 -5.45
N ALA A 117 10.53 -10.82 -5.89
CA ALA A 117 10.98 -12.04 -5.22
C ALA A 117 12.51 -12.15 -5.19
N ALA A 118 13.20 -11.77 -6.28
CA ALA A 118 14.65 -11.76 -6.36
C ALA A 118 15.29 -10.72 -5.44
N ALA A 119 14.70 -9.53 -5.33
CA ALA A 119 15.13 -8.49 -4.40
C ALA A 119 15.03 -8.98 -2.95
N LEU A 120 13.91 -9.60 -2.57
CA LEU A 120 13.71 -10.15 -1.23
C LEU A 120 14.65 -11.31 -0.91
N ALA A 121 14.89 -12.19 -1.88
CA ALA A 121 15.87 -13.27 -1.73
C ALA A 121 17.29 -12.70 -1.54
N SER A 122 17.62 -11.62 -2.24
CA SER A 122 18.93 -10.96 -2.10
C SER A 122 19.15 -10.38 -0.70
N GLU A 123 18.10 -9.95 0.01
CA GLU A 123 18.19 -9.51 1.42
C GLU A 123 18.61 -10.64 2.38
N LEU A 124 18.34 -11.89 2.01
CA LEU A 124 18.78 -13.07 2.76
C LEU A 124 20.24 -13.46 2.44
N GLY A 125 20.92 -12.71 1.57
CA GLY A 125 22.28 -13.01 1.12
C GLY A 125 22.34 -14.15 0.10
N VAL A 126 21.22 -14.55 -0.50
CA VAL A 126 21.18 -15.57 -1.56
C VAL A 126 21.04 -14.92 -2.94
N ARG A 127 21.58 -15.55 -3.99
CA ARG A 127 21.46 -15.07 -5.37
C ARG A 127 20.36 -15.83 -6.11
N VAL A 128 19.52 -15.09 -6.83
CA VAL A 128 18.57 -15.65 -7.79
C VAL A 128 19.21 -15.58 -9.18
N MET A 129 19.19 -16.69 -9.92
CA MET A 129 19.78 -16.84 -11.26
C MET A 129 18.72 -17.14 -12.30
#